data_AF-A0A7Y5E261-F1
#
_entry.id   AF-A0A7Y5E261-F1
#
_cell.length_a   1.000
_cell.length_b   1.000
_cell.length_c   1.000
_cell.angle_alpha   90.00
_cell.angle_beta   90.00
_cell.angle_gamma   90.00
#
_symmetry.space_group_name_H-M   'P 1'
#
loop_
_entity.id
_entity.type
_entity.pdbx_description
1 polymer ?
#
loop_
_entity_poly.entity_id
_entity_poly.type
_entity_poly.pdbx_seq_one_letter_code
_entity_poly.pdbx_strand_id
1 'polypeptide(L)'
;MNAKEQLEAIEALLIEERLAIRSMSSAKVLALAERKEQMFNDFLQVSPEERKAVQKDFERIVASLQRNCILVAHARDCVRDAVEILQNTRMPTSRLSVTG
;
A
#
# COMPACT_ATOMS: atom_id res chain seq x y z
N MET A 1 8.94 -11.76 -21.83
CA MET A 1 8.40 -10.44 -21.46
C MET A 1 9.56 -9.47 -21.47
N ASN A 2 9.54 -8.46 -22.32
CA ASN A 2 10.59 -7.44 -22.38
C ASN A 2 10.44 -6.44 -21.22
N ALA A 3 11.49 -5.65 -20.95
CA ALA A 3 11.50 -4.70 -19.81
C ALA A 3 10.31 -3.75 -19.77
N LYS A 4 9.83 -3.30 -20.94
CA LYS A 4 8.70 -2.38 -21.05
C LYS A 4 7.39 -3.06 -20.65
N GLU A 5 7.13 -4.26 -21.15
CA GLU A 5 5.97 -5.07 -20.77
C GLU A 5 5.97 -5.36 -19.27
N GLN A 6 7.14 -5.60 -18.66
CA GLN A 6 7.25 -5.78 -17.22
C GLN A 6 6.83 -4.52 -16.44
N LEU A 7 7.28 -3.34 -16.87
CA LEU A 7 6.91 -2.07 -16.21
C LEU A 7 5.42 -1.73 -16.39
N GLU A 8 4.85 -1.99 -17.56
CA GLU A 8 3.41 -1.81 -17.80
C GLU A 8 2.58 -2.72 -16.88
N ALA A 9 3.02 -3.97 -16.69
CA ALA A 9 2.38 -4.90 -15.76
C ALA A 9 2.54 -4.46 -14.30
N ILE A 10 3.70 -3.90 -13.90
CA ILE A 10 3.88 -3.30 -12.56
C ILE A 10 2.96 -2.10 -12.40
N GLU A 11 2.82 -1.24 -13.42
CA GLU A 11 1.92 -0.08 -13.37
C GLU A 11 0.47 -0.51 -13.12
N ALA A 12 0.00 -1.55 -13.82
CA ALA A 12 -1.33 -2.11 -13.61
C ALA A 12 -1.51 -2.63 -12.17
N LEU A 13 -0.53 -3.35 -11.62
CA LEU A 13 -0.57 -3.80 -10.22
C LEU A 13 -0.63 -2.64 -9.22
N LEU A 14 0.05 -1.53 -9.49
CA LEU A 14 -0.01 -0.35 -8.62
C LEU A 14 -1.38 0.35 -8.64
N ILE A 15 -2.09 0.28 -9.76
CA ILE A 15 -3.48 0.76 -9.86
C ILE A 15 -4.40 -0.15 -9.04
N GLU A 16 -4.26 -1.47 -9.19
CA GLU A 16 -5.02 -2.45 -8.41
C GLU A 16 -4.76 -2.30 -6.90
N GLU A 17 -3.50 -2.10 -6.51
CA GLU A 17 -3.12 -1.87 -5.11
C GLU A 17 -3.78 -0.62 -4.56
N ARG A 18 -3.81 0.46 -5.33
CA ARG A 18 -4.49 1.70 -4.92
C ARG A 18 -5.97 1.47 -4.64
N LEU A 19 -6.64 0.66 -5.46
CA LEU A 19 -8.04 0.29 -5.24
C LEU A 19 -8.18 -0.60 -4.00
N ALA A 20 -7.27 -1.55 -3.81
CA ALA A 20 -7.25 -2.42 -2.63
C ALA A 20 -7.09 -1.62 -1.32
N ILE A 21 -6.14 -0.68 -1.29
CA ILE A 21 -5.92 0.24 -0.15
C ILE A 21 -7.17 1.07 0.12
N ARG A 22 -7.78 1.67 -0.91
CA ARG A 22 -9.01 2.46 -0.75
C ARG A 22 -10.18 1.64 -0.22
N SER A 23 -10.27 0.38 -0.59
CA SER A 23 -11.27 -0.56 -0.07
C SER A 23 -10.90 -1.19 1.28
N MET A 24 -9.77 -0.81 1.88
CA MET A 24 -9.23 -1.37 3.13
C MET A 24 -9.09 -2.90 3.11
N SER A 25 -8.82 -3.49 1.93
CA SER A 25 -8.72 -4.94 1.77
C SER A 25 -7.29 -5.42 2.07
N SER A 26 -7.01 -5.79 3.32
CA SER A 26 -5.69 -6.24 3.76
C SER A 26 -5.18 -7.46 2.96
N ALA A 27 -6.03 -8.47 2.74
CA ALA A 27 -5.67 -9.67 1.98
C ALA A 27 -5.22 -9.34 0.54
N LYS A 28 -5.92 -8.42 -0.14
CA LYS A 28 -5.53 -8.00 -1.49
C LYS A 28 -4.24 -7.19 -1.48
N VAL A 29 -4.06 -6.29 -0.52
CA VAL A 29 -2.83 -5.49 -0.39
C VAL A 29 -1.62 -6.41 -0.19
N LEU A 30 -1.72 -7.43 0.66
CA LEU A 30 -0.65 -8.39 0.90
C LEU A 30 -0.32 -9.23 -0.35
N ALA A 31 -1.33 -9.79 -1.01
CA ALA A 31 -1.12 -10.56 -2.25
C ALA A 31 -0.48 -9.71 -3.36
N LEU A 32 -0.86 -8.43 -3.47
CA LEU A 32 -0.25 -7.50 -4.42
C LEU A 32 1.18 -7.13 -4.04
N ALA A 33 1.51 -7.05 -2.75
CA ALA A 33 2.88 -6.81 -2.29
C ALA A 33 3.81 -7.96 -2.70
N GLU A 34 3.41 -9.21 -2.44
CA GLU A 34 4.16 -10.41 -2.84
C GLU A 34 4.37 -10.47 -4.35
N ARG A 35 3.31 -10.20 -5.14
CA ARG A 35 3.39 -10.21 -6.60
C ARG A 35 4.31 -9.11 -7.13
N LYS A 36 4.30 -7.92 -6.54
CA LYS A 36 5.22 -6.84 -6.91
C LYS A 36 6.66 -7.19 -6.58
N GLU A 37 6.92 -7.77 -5.42
CA GLU A 37 8.26 -8.24 -5.04
C GLU A 37 8.81 -9.21 -6.08
N GLN A 38 8.01 -10.21 -6.48
CA GLN A 38 8.39 -11.13 -7.55
C GLN A 38 8.71 -10.39 -8.86
N MET A 39 7.85 -9.46 -9.29
CA MET A 39 8.08 -8.72 -10.53
C MET A 39 9.30 -7.80 -10.49
N PHE A 40 9.61 -7.18 -9.35
CA PHE A 40 10.84 -6.41 -9.20
C PHE A 40 12.07 -7.31 -9.21
N ASN A 41 12.01 -8.48 -8.58
CA ASN A 41 13.08 -9.48 -8.64
C ASN A 41 13.32 -9.97 -10.07
N ASP A 42 12.27 -10.20 -10.84
CA ASP A 42 12.35 -10.56 -12.26
C ASP A 42 12.95 -9.40 -13.09
N PHE A 43 12.57 -8.16 -12.79
CA PHE A 43 13.10 -6.97 -13.46
C PHE A 43 14.60 -6.76 -13.19
N LEU A 44 15.12 -7.18 -12.04
CA LEU A 44 16.56 -7.13 -11.77
C LEU A 44 17.38 -8.05 -12.67
N GLN A 45 16.77 -9.11 -13.22
CA GLN A 45 17.42 -10.04 -14.15
C GLN A 45 17.49 -9.50 -15.59
N VAL A 46 16.78 -8.41 -15.89
CA VAL A 46 16.80 -7.76 -17.20
C VAL A 46 18.18 -7.16 -17.48
N SER A 47 18.58 -7.17 -18.76
CA SER A 47 19.87 -6.62 -19.17
C SER A 47 20.00 -5.14 -18.77
N PRO A 48 21.21 -4.66 -18.42
CA PRO A 48 21.41 -3.24 -18.09
C PRO A 48 21.01 -2.29 -19.24
N GLU A 49 21.16 -2.72 -20.49
CA GLU A 49 20.82 -1.95 -21.69
C GLU A 49 19.31 -1.73 -21.80
N GLU A 50 18.52 -2.80 -21.63
CA GLU A 50 17.06 -2.70 -21.60
C GLU A 50 16.56 -1.89 -20.41
N ARG A 51 17.17 -2.04 -19.22
CA ARG A 51 16.84 -1.21 -18.05
C ARG A 51 17.08 0.27 -18.31
N LYS A 52 18.21 0.61 -18.97
CA LYS A 52 18.51 1.99 -19.37
C LYS A 52 17.48 2.54 -20.36
N ALA A 53 17.00 1.70 -21.28
CA ALA A 53 15.98 2.10 -22.25
C ALA A 53 14.63 2.47 -21.59
N VAL A 54 14.31 1.89 -20.44
CA VAL A 54 13.05 2.12 -19.70
C VAL A 54 13.19 2.97 -18.44
N GLN A 55 14.33 3.66 -18.27
CA GLN A 55 14.63 4.43 -17.06
C GLN A 55 13.56 5.47 -16.69
N LYS A 56 13.02 6.20 -17.67
CA LYS A 56 11.96 7.21 -17.44
C LYS A 56 10.64 6.58 -16.96
N ASP A 57 10.31 5.40 -17.48
CA ASP A 57 9.13 4.67 -17.04
C ASP A 57 9.31 4.19 -15.60
N PHE A 58 10.52 3.76 -15.23
CA PHE A 58 10.85 3.37 -13.87
C PHE A 58 10.66 4.52 -12.86
N GLU A 59 11.06 5.75 -13.21
CA GLU A 59 10.83 6.93 -12.35
C GLU A 59 9.33 7.18 -12.09
N ARG A 60 8.48 6.98 -13.11
CA ARG A 60 7.02 7.08 -12.98
C ARG A 60 6.46 5.99 -12.05
N ILE A 61 6.98 4.76 -12.15
CA ILE A 61 6.63 3.66 -11.24
C ILE A 61 6.99 3.99 -9.80
N VAL A 62 8.19 4.53 -9.55
CA VAL A 62 8.64 4.95 -8.22
C VAL A 62 7.71 6.01 -7.63
N ALA A 63 7.34 7.02 -8.42
CA ALA A 63 6.38 8.04 -7.97
C ALA A 63 5.01 7.45 -7.63
N SER A 64 4.55 6.44 -8.39
CA SER A 64 3.29 5.74 -8.12
C SER A 64 3.35 4.89 -6.83
N LEU A 65 4.47 4.20 -6.59
CA LEU A 65 4.74 3.48 -5.34
C LEU A 65 4.71 4.41 -4.12
N GLN A 66 5.41 5.54 -4.19
CA GLN A 66 5.45 6.52 -3.11
C GLN A 66 4.04 7.03 -2.76
N ARG A 67 3.19 7.31 -3.76
CA ARG A 67 1.79 7.68 -3.53
C ARG A 67 1.01 6.58 -2.82
N ASN A 68 1.18 5.31 -3.23
CA ASN A 68 0.51 4.20 -2.58
C ASN A 68 0.98 4.03 -1.12
N CYS A 69 2.27 4.21 -0.83
CA CYS A 69 2.80 4.19 0.54
C CYS A 69 2.19 5.29 1.41
N ILE A 70 2.06 6.51 0.88
CA ILE A 70 1.39 7.63 1.58
C ILE A 70 -0.07 7.27 1.88
N LEU A 71 -0.79 6.65 0.93
CA LEU A 71 -2.16 6.20 1.15
C LEU A 71 -2.26 5.13 2.24
N VAL A 72 -1.34 4.16 2.29
CA VAL A 72 -1.30 3.15 3.36
C VAL A 72 -1.03 3.80 4.72
N ALA A 73 -0.08 4.72 4.79
CA ALA A 73 0.22 5.44 6.03
C ALA A 73 -1.00 6.21 6.53
N HIS A 74 -1.68 6.93 5.64
CA HIS A 74 -2.90 7.65 5.99
C HIS A 74 -4.03 6.71 6.43
N ALA A 75 -4.25 5.61 5.71
CA ALA A 75 -5.24 4.60 6.07
C ALA A 75 -4.97 4.01 7.47
N ARG A 76 -3.70 3.72 7.78
CA ARG A 76 -3.28 3.25 9.11
C ARG A 76 -3.60 4.28 10.19
N ASP A 77 -3.29 5.54 9.97
CA ASP A 77 -3.53 6.61 10.95
C ASP A 77 -5.05 6.76 11.20
N CYS A 78 -5.88 6.73 10.16
CA CYS A 78 -7.34 6.75 10.31
C CYS A 78 -7.88 5.55 11.11
N VAL A 79 -7.36 4.35 10.86
CA VAL A 79 -7.77 3.14 11.59
C VAL A 79 -7.35 3.23 13.06
N ARG A 80 -6.13 3.70 13.34
CA ARG A 80 -5.65 3.92 14.72
C ARG A 80 -6.57 4.89 15.46
N ASP A 81 -6.84 6.05 14.87
CA ASP A 81 -7.67 7.08 15.50
C ASP A 81 -9.10 6.55 15.76
N ALA A 82 -9.67 5.77 14.84
CA ALA A 82 -10.97 5.12 15.03
C ALA A 82 -10.96 4.09 16.18
N VAL A 83 -9.89 3.29 16.30
CA VAL A 83 -9.71 2.34 17.41
C VAL A 83 -9.60 3.07 18.75
N GLU A 84 -8.84 4.15 18.82
CA GLU A 84 -8.70 4.97 20.03
C GLU A 84 -10.05 5.55 20.49
N ILE A 85 -10.86 6.06 19.56
CA ILE A 85 -12.21 6.56 19.86
C ILE A 85 -13.08 5.44 20.45
N LEU A 86 -13.07 4.24 19.86
CA LEU A 86 -13.86 3.11 20.33
C LEU A 86 -13.41 2.60 21.70
N GLN A 87 -12.10 2.61 21.98
CA GLN A 87 -11.55 2.24 23.28
C GLN A 87 -11.95 3.24 24.37
N ASN A 88 -11.87 4.54 24.08
CA ASN A 88 -12.24 5.60 25.03
C ASN A 88 -13.75 5.67 25.26
N THR A 89 -14.57 5.35 24.25
CA THR A 89 -16.05 5.31 24.39
C THR A 89 -16.53 4.15 25.26
N ARG A 90 -15.75 3.07 25.41
CA ARG A 90 -16.06 1.96 26.34
C ARG A 90 -15.80 2.29 27.81
N MET A 91 -15.33 3.51 28.12
CA MET A 91 -15.14 4.01 29.49
C MET A 91 -16.13 5.14 29.85
N PRO A 92 -17.37 4.79 30.22
CA PRO A 92 -18.07 5.52 31.26
C PRO A 92 -18.54 4.53 32.32
N THR A 93 -17.62 3.90 33.04
CA THR A 93 -17.98 3.29 34.34
C THR A 93 -18.20 4.42 35.33
N SER A 94 -19.48 4.79 35.43
CA SER A 94 -20.11 5.50 36.54
C SER A 94 -19.30 5.43 37.82
N ARG A 95 -18.67 6.55 38.21
CA ARG A 95 -18.53 6.86 39.63
C ARG A 95 -19.83 7.55 40.06
N LEU A 96 -20.90 6.76 40.18
CA LEU A 96 -22.03 7.15 41.02
C LEU A 96 -21.54 6.99 42.46
N SER A 97 -21.04 8.08 43.03
CA SER A 97 -20.82 8.22 44.46
C SER A 97 -22.18 8.12 45.16
N VAL A 98 -22.53 6.91 45.60
CA VAL A 98 -23.59 6.68 46.58
C VAL A 98 -22.92 6.72 47.95
N THR A 99 -22.92 7.89 48.58
CA THR A 99 -22.71 8.10 50.02
C THR A 99 -23.58 9.32 50.35
N GLY A 100 -24.68 9.22 51.08
CA GLY A 100 -24.88 8.41 52.28
C GLY A 100 -24.39 9.23 53.46
#